data_AF-A0A1G4JI87-F1
#
_entry.id   AF-A0A1G4JI87-F1
#
_cell.length_a   1.000
_cell.length_b   1.000
_cell.length_c   1.000
_cell.angle_alpha   90.00
_cell.angle_beta   90.00
_cell.angle_gamma   90.00
#
_symmetry.space_group_name_H-M   'P 1'
#
loop_
_entity.id
_entity.type
_entity.pdbx_description
1 polymer ?
#
loop_
_entity_poly.entity_id
_entity_poly.type
_entity_poly.pdbx_seq_one_letter_code
_entity_poly.pdbx_strand_id
1 'polypeptide(L)'
;MLSLGLNKPLMWAKPLKMMTRRMVSTAKTTVSEQESILVAQRKNRPVSPHLTIYQPQLTWYLSSLHRISGVVLGLGFFTATIAFGVSTVFGLGLTTNNLAKWYHEKVPTWMDWTAKASGAYLLTFHFGNGIRHLIWDTGRALSLKGVYTTGYAVLAVMVIAGTSILTW
;
A
#
# COMPACT_ATOMS: atom_id res chain seq x y z
N MET A 1 -46.27 -76.08 2.68
CA MET A 1 -45.16 -76.67 1.91
C MET A 1 -45.07 -75.93 0.60
N LEU A 2 -43.99 -75.17 0.36
CA LEU A 2 -43.45 -74.81 -0.96
C LEU A 2 -42.15 -74.02 -0.75
N SER A 3 -41.04 -74.77 -0.77
CA SER A 3 -39.68 -74.26 -0.77
C SER A 3 -39.34 -73.83 -2.19
N LEU A 4 -39.02 -72.56 -2.40
CA LEU A 4 -38.43 -72.06 -3.64
C LEU A 4 -37.00 -71.62 -3.34
N GLY A 5 -36.08 -72.56 -3.52
CA GLY A 5 -34.66 -72.32 -3.44
C GLY A 5 -34.16 -71.57 -4.67
N LEU A 6 -33.55 -70.41 -4.44
CA LEU A 6 -32.67 -69.73 -5.41
C LEU A 6 -31.57 -68.97 -4.65
N ASN A 7 -30.63 -69.71 -4.05
CA ASN A 7 -29.35 -69.16 -3.63
C ASN A 7 -28.41 -69.11 -4.84
N LYS A 8 -28.33 -67.95 -5.51
CA LYS A 8 -27.22 -67.67 -6.43
C LYS A 8 -26.09 -67.00 -5.62
N PRO A 9 -24.83 -67.49 -5.70
CA PRO A 9 -23.73 -66.79 -5.07
C PRO A 9 -23.52 -65.46 -5.81
N LEU A 10 -23.63 -64.37 -5.06
CA LEU A 10 -23.29 -63.02 -5.51
C LEU A 10 -21.80 -63.03 -5.87
N MET A 11 -21.47 -63.05 -7.17
CA MET A 11 -20.08 -62.95 -7.62
C MET A 11 -19.57 -61.56 -7.26
N TRP A 12 -18.81 -61.48 -6.16
CA TRP A 12 -18.10 -60.27 -5.77
C TRP A 12 -17.00 -60.00 -6.80
N ALA A 13 -17.32 -59.22 -7.83
CA ALA A 13 -16.32 -58.70 -8.75
C ALA A 13 -15.32 -57.88 -7.93
N LYS A 14 -14.06 -58.33 -7.88
CA LYS A 14 -12.98 -57.57 -7.24
C LYS A 14 -12.87 -56.22 -7.98
N PRO A 15 -12.89 -55.07 -7.30
CA PRO A 15 -12.69 -53.80 -7.98
C PRO A 15 -11.30 -53.84 -8.61
N LEU A 16 -11.26 -53.70 -9.94
CA LEU A 16 -10.02 -53.48 -10.67
C LEU A 16 -9.39 -52.22 -10.07
N LYS A 17 -8.28 -52.38 -9.34
CA LYS A 17 -7.41 -51.26 -8.98
C LYS A 17 -6.89 -50.67 -10.27
N MET A 18 -7.58 -49.66 -10.78
CA MET A 18 -7.12 -48.85 -11.90
C MET A 18 -5.86 -48.13 -11.41
N MET A 19 -4.71 -48.75 -11.68
CA MET A 19 -3.40 -48.19 -11.38
C MET A 19 -3.19 -47.04 -12.37
N THR A 20 -3.58 -45.83 -11.98
CA THR A 20 -3.24 -44.61 -12.72
C THR A 20 -1.72 -44.50 -12.74
N ARG A 21 -1.10 -44.93 -13.85
CA ARG A 21 0.31 -44.65 -14.10
C ARG A 21 0.46 -43.14 -14.19
N ARG A 22 1.13 -42.56 -13.20
CA ARG A 22 1.50 -41.14 -13.22
C ARG A 22 2.49 -40.95 -14.37
N MET A 23 2.04 -40.39 -15.50
CA MET A 23 2.89 -40.07 -16.66
C MET A 23 3.74 -38.81 -16.45
N VAL A 24 4.09 -38.49 -15.21
CA VAL A 24 4.89 -37.29 -14.89
C VAL A 24 6.25 -37.77 -14.43
N SER A 25 7.25 -37.58 -15.30
CA SER A 25 8.66 -37.81 -14.98
C SER A 25 9.20 -36.57 -14.26
N THR A 26 9.73 -36.74 -13.05
CA THR A 26 10.41 -35.66 -12.33
C THR A 26 11.90 -35.73 -12.62
N ALA A 27 12.46 -34.66 -13.18
CA ALA A 27 13.91 -34.49 -13.29
C ALA A 27 14.46 -33.85 -12.00
N LYS A 28 15.65 -34.28 -11.57
CA LYS A 28 16.38 -33.54 -10.52
C LYS A 28 16.92 -32.26 -11.14
N THR A 29 16.66 -31.14 -10.50
CA THR A 29 17.15 -29.82 -10.92
C THR A 29 17.90 -29.17 -9.77
N THR A 30 18.87 -28.33 -10.09
CA THR A 30 19.48 -27.40 -9.13
C THR A 30 18.49 -26.27 -8.79
N VAL A 31 18.75 -25.54 -7.70
CA VAL A 31 17.89 -24.43 -7.26
C VAL A 31 17.82 -23.31 -8.32
N SER A 32 18.94 -23.00 -8.95
CA SER A 32 19.02 -21.97 -10.00
C SER A 32 18.26 -22.38 -11.27
N GLU A 33 18.35 -23.64 -11.68
CA GLU A 33 17.58 -24.18 -12.81
C GLU A 33 16.08 -24.13 -12.52
N GLN A 34 15.67 -24.54 -11.32
CA GLN A 34 14.27 -24.46 -10.90
C GLN A 34 13.75 -23.01 -10.93
N GLU A 35 14.54 -22.05 -10.43
CA GLU A 35 14.17 -20.63 -10.47
C GLU A 35 14.01 -20.12 -11.90
N SER A 36 14.94 -20.44 -12.80
CA SER A 36 14.86 -20.02 -14.20
C SER A 36 13.61 -20.56 -14.92
N ILE A 37 13.26 -21.83 -14.66
CA ILE A 37 12.03 -22.46 -15.18
C ILE A 37 10.80 -21.72 -14.63
N LEU A 38 10.76 -21.44 -13.32
CA LEU A 38 9.64 -20.74 -12.70
C LEU A 38 9.49 -19.31 -13.24
N VAL A 39 10.59 -18.59 -13.45
CA VAL A 39 10.59 -17.26 -14.06
C VAL A 39 10.08 -17.31 -15.50
N ALA A 40 10.54 -18.27 -16.31
CA ALA A 40 10.06 -18.46 -17.68
C ALA A 40 8.55 -18.75 -17.72
N GLN A 41 8.05 -19.58 -16.81
CA GLN A 41 6.63 -19.86 -16.69
C GLN A 41 5.82 -18.63 -16.26
N ARG A 42 6.32 -17.82 -15.32
CA ARG A 42 5.64 -16.61 -14.83
C ARG A 42 5.45 -15.56 -15.94
N LYS A 43 6.39 -15.44 -16.88
CA LYS A 43 6.27 -14.52 -18.02
C LYS A 43 5.07 -14.81 -18.93
N ASN A 44 4.65 -16.07 -19.01
CA ASN A 44 3.53 -16.50 -19.85
C ASN A 44 2.18 -16.44 -19.13
N ARG A 45 2.16 -16.15 -17.82
CA ARG A 45 0.92 -16.09 -17.03
C ARG A 45 0.46 -14.64 -16.92
N PRO A 46 -0.79 -14.33 -17.29
CA PRO A 46 -1.31 -12.98 -17.07
C PRO A 46 -1.38 -12.68 -15.58
N VAL A 47 -1.09 -11.43 -15.21
CA VAL A 47 -1.31 -10.94 -13.85
C VAL A 47 -2.79 -10.64 -13.69
N SER A 48 -3.43 -11.22 -12.67
CA SER A 48 -4.83 -10.91 -12.36
C SER A 48 -4.97 -9.42 -12.03
N PRO A 49 -6.04 -8.75 -12.48
CA PRO A 49 -6.27 -7.36 -12.13
C PRO A 49 -6.39 -7.22 -10.60
N HIS A 50 -5.87 -6.12 -10.06
CA HIS A 50 -5.84 -5.85 -8.62
C HIS A 50 -6.40 -4.46 -8.32
N LEU A 51 -5.61 -3.39 -8.47
CA LEU A 51 -6.01 -2.03 -8.13
C LEU A 51 -7.19 -1.52 -8.95
N THR A 52 -7.35 -2.01 -10.17
CA THR A 52 -8.43 -1.62 -11.09
C THR A 52 -9.79 -2.22 -10.75
N ILE A 53 -9.83 -3.30 -9.95
CA ILE A 53 -11.07 -4.01 -9.61
C ILE A 53 -11.32 -4.09 -8.10
N TYR A 54 -10.34 -3.73 -7.27
CA TYR A 54 -10.44 -3.86 -5.83
C TYR A 54 -11.38 -2.79 -5.26
N GLN A 55 -12.26 -3.19 -4.33
CA GLN A 55 -13.19 -2.26 -3.71
C GLN A 55 -12.44 -1.14 -2.95
N PRO A 56 -12.82 0.12 -3.16
CA PRO A 56 -12.34 1.23 -2.34
C PRO A 56 -12.63 1.02 -0.85
N GLN A 57 -11.57 1.04 -0.04
CA GLN A 57 -11.67 0.87 1.41
C GLN A 57 -10.78 1.88 2.13
N LEU A 58 -11.25 2.38 3.28
CA LEU A 58 -10.52 3.35 4.10
C LEU A 58 -9.09 2.87 4.42
N THR A 59 -8.90 1.57 4.59
CA THR A 59 -7.62 0.94 4.96
C THR A 59 -6.49 1.24 3.97
N TRP A 60 -6.64 0.81 2.71
CA TRP A 60 -5.59 0.95 1.72
C TRP A 60 -5.50 2.39 1.17
N TYR A 61 -6.60 3.15 1.15
CA TYR A 61 -6.54 4.57 0.79
C TYR A 61 -5.70 5.38 1.79
N LEU A 62 -5.95 5.24 3.11
CA LEU A 62 -5.14 5.95 4.10
C LEU A 62 -3.68 5.49 4.09
N SER A 63 -3.42 4.21 3.80
CA SER A 63 -2.04 3.73 3.62
C SER A 63 -1.34 4.38 2.41
N SER A 64 -2.01 4.42 1.25
CA SER A 64 -1.49 5.07 0.05
C SER A 64 -1.27 6.57 0.25
N LEU A 65 -2.24 7.25 0.86
CA LEU A 65 -2.14 8.67 1.17
C LEU A 65 -0.98 8.95 2.13
N HIS A 66 -0.70 8.06 3.09
CA HIS A 66 0.44 8.23 4.02
C HIS A 66 1.78 8.19 3.29
N ARG A 67 1.91 7.28 2.31
CA ARG A 67 3.10 7.21 1.45
C ARG A 67 3.23 8.46 0.60
N ILE A 68 2.14 8.87 -0.06
CA ILE A 68 2.14 10.05 -0.92
C ILE A 68 2.47 11.30 -0.12
N SER A 69 1.83 11.51 1.05
CA SER A 69 2.11 12.67 1.89
C SER A 69 3.54 12.68 2.40
N GLY A 70 4.10 11.51 2.77
CA GLY A 70 5.50 11.38 3.18
C GLY A 70 6.47 11.76 2.06
N VAL A 71 6.21 11.29 0.83
CA VAL A 71 7.03 11.65 -0.34
C VAL A 71 6.92 13.14 -0.63
N VAL A 72 5.72 13.72 -0.65
CA VAL A 72 5.52 15.15 -0.94
C VAL A 72 6.20 16.04 0.11
N LEU A 73 6.00 15.75 1.39
CA LEU A 73 6.62 16.50 2.49
C LEU A 73 8.15 16.35 2.47
N GLY A 74 8.64 15.12 2.27
CA GLY A 74 10.07 14.85 2.14
C GLY A 74 10.71 15.58 0.97
N LEU A 75 10.08 15.53 -0.21
CA LEU A 75 10.54 16.27 -1.40
C LEU A 75 10.57 17.78 -1.13
N GLY A 76 9.54 18.35 -0.49
CA GLY A 76 9.52 19.76 -0.12
C GLY A 76 10.68 20.13 0.82
N PHE A 77 10.88 19.34 1.88
CA PHE A 77 11.96 19.55 2.85
C PHE A 77 13.35 19.43 2.22
N PHE A 78 13.61 18.35 1.49
CA PHE A 78 14.92 18.12 0.86
C PHE A 78 15.20 19.13 -0.25
N THR A 79 14.21 19.47 -1.08
CA THR A 79 14.40 20.49 -2.13
C THR A 79 14.75 21.84 -1.51
N ALA A 80 14.03 22.27 -0.47
CA ALA A 80 14.32 23.54 0.19
C ALA A 80 15.72 23.52 0.83
N THR A 81 16.03 22.51 1.65
CA THR A 81 17.32 22.44 2.36
C THR A 81 18.51 22.32 1.40
N ILE A 82 18.40 21.53 0.34
CA ILE A 82 19.45 21.41 -0.69
C ILE A 82 19.58 22.73 -1.46
N ALA A 83 18.49 23.37 -1.88
CA ALA A 83 18.54 24.63 -2.61
C ALA A 83 19.22 25.75 -1.79
N PHE A 84 18.86 25.88 -0.51
CA PHE A 84 19.49 26.84 0.39
C PHE A 84 20.96 26.49 0.67
N GLY A 85 21.28 25.20 0.85
CA GLY A 85 22.66 24.73 1.03
C GLY A 85 23.54 25.04 -0.17
N VAL A 86 23.11 24.66 -1.37
CA VAL A 86 23.81 24.93 -2.64
C VAL A 86 23.97 26.42 -2.86
N SER A 87 22.91 27.21 -2.66
CA SER A 87 23.01 28.67 -2.79
C SER A 87 24.04 29.28 -1.86
N THR A 88 24.13 28.80 -0.63
CA THR A 88 25.09 29.29 0.35
C THR A 88 26.53 28.95 -0.06
N VAL A 89 26.77 27.72 -0.51
CA VAL A 89 28.10 27.24 -0.92
C VAL A 89 28.61 27.95 -2.19
N PHE A 90 27.72 28.16 -3.16
CA PHE A 90 28.09 28.72 -4.47
C PHE A 90 27.76 30.20 -4.64
N GLY A 91 27.24 30.86 -3.59
CA GLY A 91 26.90 32.29 -3.62
C GLY A 91 25.77 32.64 -4.60
N LEU A 92 24.78 31.75 -4.79
CA LEU A 92 23.72 31.93 -5.80
C LEU A 92 22.64 32.96 -5.43
N GLY A 93 22.77 33.60 -4.26
CA GLY A 93 21.88 34.70 -3.86
C GLY A 93 20.47 34.31 -3.42
N LEU A 94 20.14 33.01 -3.35
CA LEU A 94 18.93 32.54 -2.68
C LEU A 94 19.14 32.67 -1.17
N THR A 95 18.52 33.70 -0.60
CA THR A 95 18.42 33.98 0.83
C THR A 95 16.95 33.99 1.25
N THR A 96 16.69 33.86 2.55
CA THR A 96 15.31 33.91 3.08
C THR A 96 14.62 35.23 2.74
N ASN A 97 15.34 36.36 2.84
CA ASN A 97 14.82 37.68 2.49
C ASN A 97 14.46 37.80 1.00
N ASN A 98 15.34 37.33 0.10
CA ASN A 98 15.09 37.39 -1.34
C ASN A 98 13.92 36.47 -1.74
N LEU A 99 13.83 35.28 -1.14
CA LEU A 99 12.72 34.36 -1.37
C LEU A 99 11.40 34.94 -0.86
N ALA A 100 11.36 35.50 0.35
CA ALA A 100 10.17 36.13 0.90
C ALA A 100 9.69 37.31 0.05
N LYS A 101 10.63 38.17 -0.39
CA LYS A 101 10.32 39.27 -1.31
C LYS A 101 9.71 38.76 -2.62
N TRP A 102 10.36 37.78 -3.25
CA TRP A 102 9.84 37.16 -4.47
C TRP A 102 8.46 36.53 -4.26
N TYR A 103 8.26 35.84 -3.13
CA TYR A 103 7.00 35.21 -2.77
C TYR A 103 5.86 36.24 -2.72
N HIS A 104 6.04 37.32 -1.96
CA HIS A 104 5.02 38.36 -1.83
C HIS A 104 4.77 39.15 -3.13
N GLU A 105 5.76 39.29 -4.00
CA GLU A 105 5.62 40.00 -5.27
C GLU A 105 5.01 39.15 -6.40
N LYS A 106 5.25 37.83 -6.40
CA LYS A 106 4.99 36.97 -7.56
C LYS A 106 3.95 35.90 -7.32
N VAL A 107 3.68 35.50 -6.08
CA VAL A 107 2.73 34.42 -5.79
C VAL A 107 1.33 34.99 -5.65
N PRO A 108 0.37 34.61 -6.52
CA PRO A 108 -1.00 35.07 -6.42
C PRO A 108 -1.70 34.42 -5.21
N THR A 109 -2.72 35.10 -4.68
CA THR A 109 -3.44 34.69 -3.46
C THR A 109 -3.95 33.24 -3.51
N TRP A 110 -4.49 32.78 -4.64
CA TRP A 110 -4.99 31.40 -4.75
C TRP A 110 -3.87 30.35 -4.60
N MET A 111 -2.67 30.66 -5.08
CA MET A 111 -1.50 29.79 -4.97
C MET A 111 -0.93 29.79 -3.56
N ASP A 112 -0.92 30.96 -2.89
CA ASP A 112 -0.57 31.09 -1.46
C ASP A 112 -1.46 30.20 -0.60
N TRP A 113 -2.78 30.32 -0.74
CA TRP A 113 -3.74 29.48 0.00
C TRP A 113 -3.60 27.99 -0.33
N THR A 114 -3.37 27.64 -1.60
CA THR A 114 -3.19 26.24 -2.00
C THR A 114 -1.92 25.65 -1.39
N ALA A 115 -0.81 26.39 -1.40
CA ALA A 115 0.46 25.94 -0.83
C ALA A 115 0.36 25.79 0.70
N LYS A 116 -0.21 26.79 1.39
CA LYS A 116 -0.45 26.73 2.84
C LYS A 116 -1.36 25.57 3.22
N ALA A 117 -2.49 25.41 2.52
CA ALA A 117 -3.44 24.33 2.78
C ALA A 117 -2.80 22.97 2.54
N SER A 118 -2.09 22.79 1.42
CA SER A 118 -1.39 21.54 1.10
C SER A 118 -0.37 21.20 2.19
N GLY A 119 0.45 22.15 2.61
CA GLY A 119 1.41 21.96 3.71
C GLY A 119 0.72 21.58 5.02
N ALA A 120 -0.30 22.34 5.44
CA ALA A 120 -1.01 22.13 6.70
C ALA A 120 -1.73 20.77 6.75
N TYR A 121 -2.53 20.45 5.73
CA TYR A 121 -3.31 19.20 5.71
C TYR A 121 -2.44 17.96 5.48
N LEU A 122 -1.44 18.01 4.59
CA LEU A 122 -0.55 16.86 4.38
C LEU A 122 0.29 16.59 5.62
N LEU A 123 0.81 17.62 6.28
CA LEU A 123 1.62 17.46 7.50
C LEU A 123 0.80 16.85 8.63
N THR A 124 -0.37 17.41 8.93
CA THR A 124 -1.22 16.95 10.03
C THR A 124 -1.78 15.56 9.78
N PHE A 125 -2.17 15.26 8.54
CA PHE A 125 -2.53 13.91 8.13
C PHE A 125 -1.36 12.93 8.30
N HIS A 126 -0.18 13.25 7.75
CA HIS A 126 0.97 12.35 7.79
C HIS A 126 1.41 12.07 9.23
N PHE A 127 1.43 13.11 10.06
CA PHE A 127 1.77 13.02 11.48
C PHE A 127 0.75 12.17 12.25
N GLY A 128 -0.55 12.50 12.15
CA GLY A 128 -1.60 11.74 12.85
C GLY A 128 -1.66 10.28 12.39
N ASN A 129 -1.54 10.03 11.09
CA ASN A 129 -1.52 8.68 10.55
C ASN A 129 -0.22 7.93 10.89
N GLY A 130 0.91 8.64 11.04
CA GLY A 130 2.17 8.08 11.55
C GLY A 130 2.02 7.59 12.99
N ILE A 131 1.42 8.38 13.88
CA ILE A 131 1.08 7.95 15.25
C ILE A 131 0.20 6.68 15.22
N ARG A 132 -0.80 6.65 14.34
CA ARG A 132 -1.64 5.45 14.14
C ARG A 132 -0.83 4.21 13.73
N HIS A 133 0.15 4.35 12.84
CA HIS A 133 1.03 3.24 12.46
C HIS A 133 1.92 2.80 13.62
N LEU A 134 2.50 3.74 14.38
CA LEU A 134 3.27 3.41 15.58
C LEU A 134 2.42 2.67 16.63
N ILE A 135 1.14 3.02 16.79
CA ILE A 135 0.21 2.27 17.65
C ILE A 135 0.01 0.85 17.11
N TRP A 136 -0.16 0.68 15.79
CA TRP A 136 -0.30 -0.64 15.16
C TRP A 136 0.95 -1.51 15.32
N ASP A 137 2.14 -0.92 15.26
CA ASP A 137 3.41 -1.62 15.45
C ASP A 137 3.54 -2.19 16.87
N THR A 138 2.83 -1.63 17.85
CA THR A 138 2.71 -2.22 19.21
C THR A 138 1.69 -3.35 19.33
N GLY A 139 1.06 -3.78 18.23
CA GLY A 139 0.03 -4.81 18.20
C GLY A 139 -1.37 -4.32 18.62
N ARG A 140 -1.59 -3.00 18.71
CA ARG A 140 -2.86 -2.41 19.18
C ARG A 140 -3.74 -1.95 18.02
N ALA A 141 -5.06 -1.88 18.25
CA ALA A 141 -6.06 -1.39 17.29
C ALA A 141 -6.08 -2.09 15.91
N LEU A 142 -5.66 -3.37 15.86
CA LEU A 142 -5.61 -4.19 14.64
C LEU A 142 -6.94 -4.90 14.29
N SER A 143 -7.97 -4.79 15.13
CA SER A 143 -9.31 -5.27 14.78
C SER A 143 -9.94 -4.38 13.71
N LEU A 144 -10.90 -4.90 12.92
CA LEU A 144 -11.60 -4.09 11.90
C LEU A 144 -12.19 -2.80 12.51
N LYS A 145 -12.86 -2.92 13.66
CA LYS A 145 -13.38 -1.75 14.38
C LYS A 145 -12.24 -0.78 14.76
N GLY A 146 -11.15 -1.28 15.33
CA GLY A 146 -10.00 -0.46 15.71
C GLY A 146 -9.35 0.27 14.53
N VAL A 147 -9.19 -0.42 13.40
CA VAL A 147 -8.61 0.14 12.17
C VAL A 147 -9.48 1.26 11.61
N TYR A 148 -10.81 1.10 11.58
CA TYR A 148 -11.72 2.15 11.11
C TYR A 148 -11.84 3.31 12.11
N THR A 149 -11.94 3.03 13.41
CA THR A 149 -12.00 4.07 14.46
C THR A 149 -10.76 4.95 14.43
N THR A 150 -9.57 4.34 14.39
CA THR A 150 -8.31 5.09 14.28
C THR A 150 -8.19 5.82 12.95
N GLY A 151 -8.72 5.27 11.85
CA GLY A 151 -8.75 5.95 10.55
C GLY A 151 -9.58 7.23 10.57
N TYR A 152 -10.80 7.20 11.12
CA TYR A 152 -11.62 8.39 11.27
C TYR A 152 -11.03 9.40 12.25
N ALA A 153 -10.40 8.94 13.33
CA ALA A 153 -9.69 9.82 14.27
C ALA A 153 -8.56 10.61 13.57
N VAL A 154 -7.79 9.96 12.70
CA VAL A 154 -6.75 10.63 11.89
C VAL A 154 -7.36 11.69 10.96
N LEU A 155 -8.48 11.39 10.31
CA LEU A 155 -9.16 12.37 9.45
C LEU A 155 -9.68 13.57 10.25
N ALA A 156 -10.21 13.34 11.45
CA ALA A 156 -10.63 14.42 12.34
C ALA A 156 -9.44 15.30 12.77
N VAL A 157 -8.31 14.68 13.16
CA VAL A 157 -7.07 15.40 13.50
C VAL A 157 -6.58 16.24 12.30
N MET A 158 -6.57 15.66 11.09
CA MET A 158 -6.21 16.37 9.87
C MET A 158 -7.08 17.61 9.65
N VAL A 159 -8.41 17.48 9.78
CA VAL A 159 -9.32 18.60 9.57
C VAL A 159 -9.11 19.68 10.63
N ILE A 160 -9.08 19.31 11.91
CA ILE A 160 -8.98 20.27 13.02
C ILE A 160 -7.61 20.95 13.01
N ALA A 161 -6.53 20.17 13.11
CA ALA A 161 -5.18 20.73 13.19
C ALA A 161 -4.76 21.40 11.88
N GLY A 162 -5.13 20.84 10.72
CA GLY A 162 -4.84 21.42 9.42
C GLY A 162 -5.52 22.77 9.23
N THR A 163 -6.78 22.90 9.63
CA THR A 163 -7.48 24.19 9.58
C THR A 163 -6.87 25.20 10.55
N SER A 164 -6.57 24.79 11.79
CA SER A 164 -5.93 25.68 12.77
C SER A 164 -4.59 26.24 12.27
N ILE A 165 -3.74 25.39 11.67
CA ILE A 165 -2.44 25.82 11.10
C ILE A 165 -2.64 26.70 9.88
N LEU A 166 -3.65 26.43 9.05
CA LEU A 166 -3.93 27.22 7.85
C LEU A 166 -4.38 28.65 8.17
N THR A 167 -5.07 28.84 9.31
CA THR A 167 -5.66 30.14 9.70
C THR A 167 -4.81 30.95 10.67
N TRP A 168 -3.69 30.41 11.16
CA TRP A 168 -2.77 31.10 12.07
C TRP A 168 -1.73 31.91 11.29
#